data_AF-A0A922MSU7-F1
#
_entry.id   AF-A0A922MSU7-F1
#
_cell.length_a   1.000
_cell.length_b   1.000
_cell.length_c   1.000
_cell.angle_alpha   90.00
_cell.angle_beta   90.00
_cell.angle_gamma   90.00
#
_symmetry.space_group_name_H-M   'P 1'
#
loop_
_entity.id
_entity.type
_entity.pdbx_description
1 polymer ?
#
loop_
_entity_poly.entity_id
_entity_poly.type
_entity_poly.pdbx_seq_one_letter_code
_entity_poly.pdbx_strand_id
1 'polypeptide(L)'
;MTRLELCILCLCVVLSASELIGPEARKKSEKNEEEDEGSESSDTKFNSVDADYFKQLKDAMKKEEIVLQEYADAIRNSRDIPKDEEHKETHLDQMEYTLKLLKKSLLRHTESAWITDPKSTETLEGDIEKLEENPQDILDTLPPLPEEVEPELSPELKEAKELYDAAMVKLNRRSPDLRGAILQVKQAADMGYVPAKIKLAWSYLFGEGVELDLEKAKKIFEELAVEGNADAHAGMGFLYATGIAVPVSQAKALVHYTMGALGDSDFAQMALAYRYWSGNTVPSSCPKAMDLYMKVASKGNKINVLLIVASQVTFSGGPAIQRTRLIDEAEGGGPGTLDTDLIEYYQLLAEKGDVQAQLHFQGGRGVTLDINKALHYFQQAAKTGNAVANAFLGKIYLEGGDGIKADNDTALRYFRKAAELNNPVGQSGLGIMYLQGRGVPKDTNAAFKYFTMAANQGWVEGQLHLGFMYFGGIGVRRDFKQANKYFSLASQTGHVLALYHLGQMHAQGLGVLRSCTTAVELFKNVCERGPWGARLMLAHAGWRARDSDSALLQYLALAERGLEIAQTNAAFLLDNGEVRLFSESERWARALQLWGRGAAQGSGAARVKLGDYHYYGLGTPQDLEAAAYHYRY
;
A
#
# COMPACT_ATOMS: atom_id res chain seq x y z
N MET A 1 15.64 -19.30 20.16
CA MET A 1 15.71 -17.82 20.25
C MET A 1 17.08 -17.43 20.72
N THR A 2 17.83 -16.76 19.87
CA THR A 2 19.16 -16.23 20.22
C THR A 2 18.95 -14.96 21.05
N ARG A 3 19.81 -14.70 22.04
CA ARG A 3 19.66 -13.55 22.97
C ARG A 3 19.63 -12.18 22.26
N LEU A 4 20.07 -12.13 21.01
CA LEU A 4 19.99 -10.96 20.12
C LEU A 4 18.53 -10.61 19.75
N GLU A 5 17.69 -11.63 19.52
CA GLU A 5 16.26 -11.44 19.19
C GLU A 5 15.48 -10.86 20.38
N LEU A 6 15.84 -11.26 21.60
CA LEU A 6 15.27 -10.70 22.83
C LEU A 6 15.68 -9.23 23.03
N CYS A 7 16.93 -8.87 22.70
CA CYS A 7 17.43 -7.50 22.77
C CYS A 7 16.75 -6.59 21.74
N ILE A 8 16.49 -7.09 20.52
CA ILE A 8 15.76 -6.36 19.47
C ILE A 8 14.30 -6.16 19.90
N LEU A 9 13.66 -7.17 20.49
CA LEU A 9 12.30 -7.06 21.04
C LEU A 9 12.22 -6.01 22.18
N CYS A 10 13.18 -6.00 23.09
CA CYS A 10 13.26 -4.98 24.14
C CYS A 10 13.51 -3.57 23.58
N LEU A 11 14.33 -3.43 22.53
CA LEU A 11 14.55 -2.16 21.81
C LEU A 11 13.27 -1.64 21.12
N CYS A 12 12.46 -2.54 20.53
CA CYS A 12 11.16 -2.20 19.94
C CYS A 12 10.15 -1.70 20.99
N VAL A 13 10.18 -2.26 22.20
CA VAL A 13 9.35 -1.81 23.34
C VAL A 13 9.81 -0.44 23.88
N VAL A 14 11.11 -0.16 23.87
CA VAL A 14 11.66 1.15 24.29
C VAL A 14 11.33 2.26 23.28
N LEU A 15 11.39 1.97 21.98
CA LEU A 15 11.02 2.93 20.93
C LEU A 15 9.54 3.35 21.03
N SER A 16 8.65 2.39 21.32
CA SER A 16 7.21 2.63 21.48
C SER A 16 6.84 3.37 22.78
N ALA A 17 7.61 3.23 23.85
CA ALA A 17 7.38 3.96 25.10
C ALA A 17 7.74 5.46 25.00
N SER A 18 8.76 5.81 24.21
CA SER A 18 9.13 7.21 23.95
C SER A 18 8.09 7.97 23.12
N GLU A 19 7.27 7.23 22.34
CA GLU A 19 6.20 7.78 21.50
C GLU A 19 4.87 7.97 22.25
N LEU A 20 4.68 7.38 23.44
CA LEU A 20 3.45 7.53 24.23
C LEU A 20 3.39 8.83 25.05
N ILE A 21 4.53 9.45 25.32
CA ILE A 21 4.62 10.68 26.11
C ILE A 21 4.67 11.86 25.13
N GLY A 22 3.49 12.28 24.66
CA GLY A 22 3.36 13.51 23.87
C GLY A 22 3.93 14.74 24.62
N PRO A 23 4.26 15.83 23.89
CA PRO A 23 4.91 17.02 24.45
C PRO A 23 4.11 17.74 25.55
N GLU A 24 2.84 17.41 25.77
CA GLU A 24 2.02 17.96 26.85
C GLU A 24 2.44 17.49 28.24
N ALA A 25 3.07 16.31 28.37
CA ALA A 25 3.64 15.88 29.65
C ALA A 25 4.89 16.68 30.04
N ARG A 26 5.58 17.31 29.07
CA ARG A 26 6.73 18.21 29.33
C ARG A 26 6.30 19.61 29.78
N LYS A 27 5.14 20.10 29.36
CA LYS A 27 4.62 21.40 29.82
C LYS A 27 4.16 21.39 31.28
N LYS A 28 3.77 20.23 31.82
CA LYS A 28 3.41 20.10 33.24
C LYS A 28 4.61 20.03 34.18
N SER A 29 5.80 19.70 33.70
CA SER A 29 7.02 19.73 34.53
C SER A 29 7.69 21.11 34.60
N GLU A 30 7.33 22.04 33.71
CA GLU A 30 7.94 23.39 33.66
C GLU A 30 7.01 24.51 34.16
N LYS A 31 5.75 24.20 34.51
CA LYS A 31 4.77 25.19 35.01
C LYS A 31 4.43 25.09 36.49
N ASN A 32 5.14 24.25 37.26
CA ASN A 32 4.92 24.08 38.70
C ASN A 32 5.93 24.83 39.58
N GLU A 33 6.41 25.97 39.12
CA GLU A 33 7.03 26.99 39.99
C GLU A 33 6.52 28.36 39.53
N GLU A 34 5.35 28.74 40.05
CA GLU A 34 4.91 30.09 40.44
C GLU A 34 3.39 30.27 40.26
N GLU A 35 2.76 30.55 41.41
CA GLU A 35 1.44 31.17 41.65
C GLU A 35 0.18 30.27 41.65
N ASP A 36 -0.27 30.05 42.89
CA ASP A 36 -1.60 29.64 43.34
C ASP A 36 -2.59 30.80 43.18
N GLU A 37 -3.81 30.55 42.65
CA GLU A 37 -5.11 30.96 43.23
C GLU A 37 -6.30 30.69 42.26
N GLY A 38 -7.21 29.80 42.69
CA GLY A 38 -8.66 29.94 42.52
C GLY A 38 -9.33 29.63 41.16
N SER A 39 -9.84 28.40 40.98
CA SER A 39 -11.29 28.09 40.80
C SER A 39 -11.51 26.65 40.33
N GLU A 40 -12.39 25.95 41.03
CA GLU A 40 -12.84 24.58 40.74
C GLU A 40 -13.75 24.53 39.50
N SER A 41 -13.50 23.57 38.59
CA SER A 41 -14.58 22.81 37.96
C SER A 41 -14.08 21.43 37.51
N SER A 42 -14.77 20.41 37.96
CA SER A 42 -14.56 18.98 37.80
C SER A 42 -14.65 18.47 36.35
N ASP A 43 -13.62 17.73 35.89
CA ASP A 43 -13.75 16.42 35.22
C ASP A 43 -12.43 16.00 34.54
N THR A 44 -11.52 15.37 35.29
CA THR A 44 -10.42 14.57 34.72
C THR A 44 -10.09 13.40 35.63
N LYS A 45 -10.69 12.24 35.38
CA LYS A 45 -10.20 10.95 35.90
C LYS A 45 -10.20 9.91 34.79
N PHE A 46 -9.25 10.01 33.86
CA PHE A 46 -8.69 8.90 33.08
C PHE A 46 -7.48 9.47 32.31
N ASN A 47 -6.32 9.58 32.97
CA ASN A 47 -4.99 9.66 32.35
C ASN A 47 -3.92 9.86 33.43
N SER A 48 -3.34 8.77 33.92
CA SER A 48 -2.01 8.81 34.52
C SER A 48 -1.36 7.44 34.37
N VAL A 49 -0.24 7.41 33.65
CA VAL A 49 0.60 6.24 33.42
C VAL A 49 1.39 5.93 34.70
N ASP A 50 1.53 4.65 35.05
CA ASP A 50 2.12 4.19 36.30
C ASP A 50 3.66 4.38 36.30
N ALA A 51 4.14 5.31 37.11
CA ALA A 51 5.56 5.70 37.17
C ALA A 51 6.45 4.60 37.77
N ASP A 52 5.88 3.70 38.57
CA ASP A 52 6.63 2.64 39.25
C ASP A 52 7.06 1.53 38.27
N TYR A 53 6.25 1.30 37.23
CA TYR A 53 6.57 0.37 36.15
C TYR A 53 7.80 0.83 35.35
N PHE A 54 7.93 2.14 35.10
CA PHE A 54 9.08 2.71 34.38
C PHE A 54 10.39 2.64 35.18
N LYS A 55 10.31 2.76 36.50
CA LYS A 55 11.47 2.61 37.38
C LYS A 55 11.99 1.17 37.37
N GLN A 56 11.09 0.19 37.42
CA GLN A 56 11.43 -1.22 37.34
C GLN A 56 12.06 -1.59 35.98
N LEU A 57 11.56 -1.01 34.89
CA LEU A 57 12.13 -1.21 33.55
C LEU A 57 13.55 -0.65 33.45
N LYS A 58 13.80 0.53 34.01
CA LYS A 58 15.11 1.20 34.00
C LYS A 58 16.16 0.43 34.81
N ASP A 59 15.77 -0.13 35.94
CA ASP A 59 16.66 -0.92 36.79
C ASP A 59 16.97 -2.29 36.16
N ALA A 60 16.01 -2.89 35.44
CA ALA A 60 16.22 -4.11 34.67
C ALA A 60 17.23 -3.91 33.53
N MET A 61 17.14 -2.78 32.79
CA MET A 61 18.06 -2.45 31.70
C MET A 61 19.51 -2.27 32.18
N LYS A 62 19.73 -1.57 33.30
CA LYS A 62 21.07 -1.42 33.89
C LYS A 62 21.68 -2.75 34.30
N LYS A 63 20.86 -3.69 34.76
CA LYS A 63 21.31 -5.00 35.20
C LYS A 63 21.78 -5.85 34.01
N GLU A 64 21.10 -5.78 32.87
CA GLU A 64 21.53 -6.49 31.66
C GLU A 64 22.78 -5.87 31.00
N GLU A 65 22.97 -4.55 31.10
CA GLU A 65 24.17 -3.86 30.62
C GLU A 65 25.44 -4.34 31.35
N ILE A 66 25.36 -4.51 32.67
CA ILE A 66 26.47 -5.03 33.50
C ILE A 66 26.79 -6.49 33.11
N VAL A 67 25.77 -7.32 32.90
CA VAL A 67 25.93 -8.73 32.52
C VAL A 67 26.60 -8.88 31.14
N LEU A 68 26.32 -7.97 30.20
CA LEU A 68 26.95 -7.95 28.89
C LEU A 68 28.44 -7.53 28.96
N GLN A 69 28.78 -6.61 29.86
CA GLN A 69 30.18 -6.23 30.11
C GLN A 69 30.97 -7.38 30.75
N GLU A 70 30.41 -8.04 31.75
CA GLU A 70 31.04 -9.21 32.38
C GLU A 70 31.24 -10.38 31.39
N TYR A 71 30.28 -10.56 30.46
CA TYR A 71 30.40 -11.58 29.41
C TYR A 71 31.48 -11.23 28.37
N ALA A 72 31.63 -9.94 28.03
CA ALA A 72 32.70 -9.46 27.15
C ALA A 72 34.09 -9.66 27.78
N ASP A 73 34.22 -9.39 29.08
CA ASP A 73 35.48 -9.59 29.81
C ASP A 73 35.79 -11.08 30.05
N ALA A 74 34.78 -11.93 30.23
CA ALA A 74 34.95 -13.38 30.32
C ALA A 74 35.47 -13.99 28.99
N ILE A 75 35.03 -13.47 27.83
CA ILE A 75 35.51 -13.90 26.51
C ILE A 75 36.97 -13.48 26.28
N ARG A 76 37.40 -12.32 26.80
CA ARG A 76 38.80 -11.88 26.75
C ARG A 76 39.72 -12.80 27.54
N ASN A 77 39.25 -13.32 28.66
CA ASN A 77 40.04 -14.19 29.54
C ASN A 77 40.09 -15.67 29.09
N SER A 78 39.29 -16.08 28.09
CA SER A 78 39.21 -17.48 27.63
C SER A 78 40.02 -17.80 26.38
N ARG A 79 40.70 -16.81 25.77
CA ARG A 79 41.57 -17.01 24.60
C ARG A 79 42.95 -16.43 24.91
N ASP A 80 43.93 -17.30 25.15
CA ASP A 80 45.35 -16.93 25.04
C ASP A 80 45.63 -16.52 23.58
N ILE A 81 45.49 -15.24 23.28
CA ILE A 81 45.92 -14.65 22.01
C ILE A 81 47.39 -14.22 22.20
N PRO A 82 48.34 -14.79 21.45
CA PRO A 82 49.73 -14.37 21.52
C PRO A 82 49.84 -12.89 21.14
N LYS A 83 50.49 -12.11 21.99
CA LYS A 83 51.03 -10.80 21.61
C LYS A 83 52.15 -11.09 20.62
N ASP A 84 51.91 -10.85 19.34
CA ASP A 84 52.88 -10.55 18.27
C ASP A 84 52.41 -11.15 16.93
N GLU A 85 51.40 -10.54 16.32
CA GLU A 85 51.32 -10.37 14.86
C GLU A 85 50.44 -9.12 14.59
N GLU A 86 51.10 -8.04 14.16
CA GLU A 86 50.46 -6.83 13.65
C GLU A 86 49.61 -7.17 12.41
N HIS A 87 48.38 -6.61 12.37
CA HIS A 87 47.44 -6.59 11.24
C HIS A 87 46.55 -7.83 11.05
N LYS A 88 45.47 -7.88 11.83
CA LYS A 88 44.13 -8.29 11.38
C LYS A 88 43.10 -7.57 12.27
N GLU A 89 42.40 -6.58 11.72
CA GLU A 89 41.21 -6.00 12.37
C GLU A 89 40.25 -7.13 12.72
N THR A 90 40.02 -7.35 14.01
CA THR A 90 39.21 -8.47 14.47
C THR A 90 37.73 -8.09 14.42
N HIS A 91 36.86 -9.07 14.16
CA HIS A 91 35.40 -8.90 14.23
C HIS A 91 34.91 -8.27 15.56
N LEU A 92 35.71 -8.30 16.63
CA LEU A 92 35.44 -7.62 17.89
C LEU A 92 35.55 -6.09 17.79
N ASP A 93 36.55 -5.57 17.06
CA ASP A 93 36.76 -4.12 16.88
C ASP A 93 35.62 -3.51 16.03
N GLN A 94 35.13 -4.27 15.06
CA GLN A 94 33.94 -3.93 14.27
C GLN A 94 32.65 -3.96 15.10
N MET A 95 32.55 -4.88 16.07
CA MET A 95 31.41 -4.97 16.99
C MET A 95 31.41 -3.84 18.02
N GLU A 96 32.59 -3.44 18.49
CA GLU A 96 32.76 -2.29 19.39
C GLU A 96 32.51 -0.96 18.66
N TYR A 97 32.93 -0.85 17.39
CA TYR A 97 32.62 0.28 16.52
C TYR A 97 31.11 0.39 16.23
N THR A 98 30.44 -0.72 15.94
CA THR A 98 28.97 -0.74 15.72
C THR A 98 28.19 -0.44 17.00
N LEU A 99 28.64 -0.92 18.17
CA LEU A 99 28.06 -0.54 19.47
C LEU A 99 28.27 0.96 19.78
N LYS A 100 29.44 1.53 19.44
CA LYS A 100 29.70 2.97 19.58
C LYS A 100 28.82 3.80 18.64
N LEU A 101 28.61 3.34 17.41
CA LEU A 101 27.72 3.95 16.42
C LEU A 101 26.25 3.86 16.84
N LEU A 102 25.81 2.71 17.36
CA LEU A 102 24.48 2.52 17.94
C LEU A 102 24.27 3.45 19.14
N LYS A 103 25.25 3.56 20.04
CA LYS A 103 25.23 4.50 21.18
C LYS A 103 25.14 5.96 20.71
N LYS A 104 25.90 6.34 19.68
CA LYS A 104 25.90 7.70 19.10
C LYS A 104 24.61 8.02 18.33
N SER A 105 24.01 7.02 17.68
CA SER A 105 22.71 7.12 17.00
C SER A 105 21.56 7.21 18.00
N LEU A 106 21.60 6.42 19.09
CA LEU A 106 20.67 6.51 20.22
C LEU A 106 20.67 7.94 20.80
N LEU A 107 21.86 8.48 21.07
CA LEU A 107 22.02 9.81 21.68
C LEU A 107 21.53 10.96 20.78
N ARG A 108 21.68 10.85 19.46
CA ARG A 108 21.13 11.83 18.49
C ARG A 108 19.61 11.88 18.46
N HIS A 109 18.93 10.79 18.84
CA HIS A 109 17.47 10.72 18.86
C HIS A 109 16.87 11.02 20.24
N THR A 110 17.69 11.04 21.29
CA THR A 110 17.24 11.34 22.67
C THR A 110 17.49 12.78 23.10
N GLU A 111 18.40 13.52 22.47
CA GLU A 111 18.62 14.94 22.75
C GLU A 111 17.93 15.83 21.70
N SER A 112 16.99 16.64 22.17
CA SER A 112 16.26 17.63 21.37
C SER A 112 17.17 18.79 20.97
N ALA A 113 17.62 18.84 19.71
CA ALA A 113 18.30 20.03 19.18
C ALA A 113 18.09 20.19 17.67
N TRP A 114 16.88 20.56 17.25
CA TRP A 114 16.64 21.26 15.98
C TRP A 114 15.76 22.47 16.27
N ILE A 115 16.38 23.55 16.76
CA ILE A 115 16.10 25.00 16.49
C ILE A 115 17.12 25.87 17.31
N THR A 116 18.13 26.36 16.57
CA THR A 116 18.99 27.58 16.67
C THR A 116 19.86 27.97 17.88
N ASP A 117 21.16 28.17 17.63
CA ASP A 117 21.89 29.44 17.90
C ASP A 117 22.93 29.70 16.77
N PRO A 118 22.92 30.84 16.04
CA PRO A 118 23.85 31.11 14.92
C PRO A 118 25.27 31.52 15.35
N LYS A 119 25.70 31.22 16.59
CA LYS A 119 27.00 31.66 17.13
C LYS A 119 27.98 30.54 17.47
N SER A 120 27.70 29.29 17.14
CA SER A 120 28.64 28.17 17.35
C SER A 120 29.42 27.74 16.09
N THR A 121 29.41 28.55 15.03
CA THR A 121 30.22 28.34 13.81
C THR A 121 31.66 28.86 13.93
N GLU A 122 32.31 28.66 15.08
CA GLU A 122 33.75 28.82 15.19
C GLU A 122 34.28 27.60 15.96
N THR A 123 35.25 26.92 15.37
CA THR A 123 35.88 25.64 15.77
C THR A 123 35.20 24.36 15.31
N LEU A 124 35.20 24.12 14.00
CA LEU A 124 35.34 22.78 13.39
C LEU A 124 35.87 22.89 11.94
N GLU A 125 36.56 23.99 11.61
CA GLU A 125 37.35 24.15 10.39
C GLU A 125 38.82 23.93 10.73
N GLY A 126 39.23 22.67 10.71
CA GLY A 126 40.60 22.24 10.92
C GLY A 126 40.62 20.73 10.80
N ASP A 127 41.23 20.22 9.73
CA ASP A 127 41.51 18.81 9.48
C ASP A 127 40.41 17.99 8.76
N ILE A 128 39.84 18.56 7.69
CA ILE A 128 39.41 17.75 6.55
C ILE A 128 40.21 18.21 5.34
N GLU A 129 41.37 17.57 5.16
CA GLU A 129 42.07 17.61 3.88
C GLU A 129 41.12 17.15 2.76
N LYS A 130 41.13 17.93 1.68
CA LYS A 130 40.36 17.70 0.46
C LYS A 130 40.64 16.30 -0.09
N LEU A 131 39.67 15.41 0.04
CA LEU A 131 39.47 14.28 -0.86
C LEU A 131 38.15 14.51 -1.59
N GLU A 132 38.26 15.06 -2.80
CA GLU A 132 37.20 15.04 -3.80
C GLU A 132 37.04 13.60 -4.29
N GLU A 133 36.35 12.76 -3.53
CA GLU A 133 35.92 11.44 -3.99
C GLU A 133 34.41 11.45 -4.22
N ASN A 134 34.03 11.01 -5.42
CA ASN A 134 32.66 10.96 -5.90
C ASN A 134 31.85 10.01 -5.00
N PRO A 135 30.66 10.39 -4.48
CA PRO A 135 29.87 9.54 -3.58
C PRO A 135 29.54 8.14 -4.16
N GLN A 136 29.62 8.00 -5.49
CA GLN A 136 29.50 6.73 -6.21
C GLN A 136 30.66 5.75 -5.92
N ASP A 137 31.89 6.26 -5.81
CA ASP A 137 33.09 5.43 -5.62
C ASP A 137 33.12 4.79 -4.21
N ILE A 138 32.51 5.45 -3.22
CA ILE A 138 32.31 4.90 -1.86
C ILE A 138 31.25 3.79 -1.86
N LEU A 139 30.22 3.90 -2.71
CA LEU A 139 29.16 2.89 -2.85
C LEU A 139 29.66 1.64 -3.60
N ASP A 140 30.55 1.82 -4.58
CA ASP A 140 31.14 0.74 -5.37
C ASP A 140 32.24 -0.04 -4.60
N THR A 141 32.76 0.54 -3.51
CA THR A 141 33.74 -0.10 -2.61
C THR A 141 33.11 -0.82 -1.42
N LEU A 142 31.80 -0.64 -1.19
CA LEU A 142 31.08 -1.42 -0.19
C LEU A 142 30.92 -2.87 -0.69
N PRO A 143 31.29 -3.89 0.11
CA PRO A 143 30.94 -5.26 -0.23
C PRO A 143 29.42 -5.36 -0.37
N PRO A 144 28.91 -6.17 -1.32
CA PRO A 144 27.48 -6.41 -1.43
C PRO A 144 26.96 -6.85 -0.06
N LEU A 145 25.82 -6.29 0.36
CA LEU A 145 25.12 -6.77 1.55
C LEU A 145 25.04 -8.29 1.45
N PRO A 146 25.43 -9.04 2.49
CA PRO A 146 25.33 -10.49 2.45
C PRO A 146 23.91 -10.84 2.05
N GLU A 147 23.75 -11.60 0.96
CA GLU A 147 22.44 -12.09 0.54
C GLU A 147 21.84 -12.80 1.76
N GLU A 148 20.68 -12.32 2.22
CA GLU A 148 19.92 -13.04 3.24
C GLU A 148 19.59 -14.41 2.63
N VAL A 149 20.35 -15.43 3.04
CA VAL A 149 20.10 -16.80 2.63
C VAL A 149 18.74 -17.16 3.22
N GLU A 150 17.70 -17.13 2.39
CA GLU A 150 16.36 -17.56 2.79
C GLU A 150 16.50 -18.96 3.41
N PRO A 151 15.99 -19.18 4.63
CA PRO A 151 16.12 -20.48 5.28
C PRO A 151 15.54 -21.56 4.37
N GLU A 152 16.33 -22.58 4.06
CA GLU A 152 15.89 -23.67 3.18
C GLU A 152 14.63 -24.32 3.75
N LEU A 153 13.50 -24.17 3.07
CA LEU A 153 12.24 -24.76 3.51
C LEU A 153 12.37 -26.29 3.55
N SER A 154 11.77 -26.91 4.58
CA SER A 154 11.62 -28.36 4.64
C SER A 154 10.89 -28.88 3.39
N PRO A 155 11.13 -30.12 2.97
CA PRO A 155 10.44 -30.69 1.80
C PRO A 155 8.91 -30.61 1.91
N GLU A 156 8.37 -30.81 3.10
CA GLU A 156 6.93 -30.66 3.39
C GLU A 156 6.44 -29.21 3.21
N LEU A 157 7.23 -28.22 3.64
CA LEU A 157 6.86 -26.80 3.46
C LEU A 157 7.05 -26.33 2.01
N LYS A 158 7.95 -26.94 1.24
CA LYS A 158 8.06 -26.69 -0.21
C LYS A 158 6.80 -27.17 -0.93
N GLU A 159 6.31 -28.37 -0.60
CA GLU A 159 5.05 -28.88 -1.13
C GLU A 159 3.86 -27.98 -0.72
N ALA A 160 3.81 -27.56 0.55
CA ALA A 160 2.77 -26.65 1.02
C ALA A 160 2.80 -25.27 0.30
N LYS A 161 4.00 -24.75 0.00
CA LYS A 161 4.18 -23.53 -0.78
C LYS A 161 3.69 -23.71 -2.21
N GLU A 162 4.04 -24.81 -2.88
CA GLU A 162 3.56 -25.09 -4.25
C GLU A 162 2.03 -25.21 -4.31
N LEU A 163 1.43 -25.89 -3.33
CA LEU A 163 -0.03 -25.97 -3.19
C LEU A 163 -0.67 -24.59 -3.00
N TYR A 164 -0.09 -23.76 -2.14
CA TYR A 164 -0.56 -22.40 -1.90
C TYR A 164 -0.42 -21.52 -3.15
N ASP A 165 0.72 -21.56 -3.84
CA ASP A 165 0.96 -20.79 -5.05
C ASP A 165 0.00 -21.19 -6.17
N ALA A 166 -0.25 -22.49 -6.34
CA ALA A 166 -1.25 -23.01 -7.27
C ALA A 166 -2.68 -22.53 -6.91
N ALA A 167 -3.01 -22.45 -5.62
CA ALA A 167 -4.29 -21.92 -5.16
C ALA A 167 -4.40 -20.40 -5.42
N MET A 168 -3.34 -19.64 -5.18
CA MET A 168 -3.30 -18.19 -5.44
C MET A 168 -3.44 -17.88 -6.92
N VAL A 169 -2.85 -18.68 -7.81
CA VAL A 169 -3.06 -18.57 -9.26
C VAL A 169 -4.54 -18.77 -9.62
N LYS A 170 -5.24 -19.70 -8.97
CA LYS A 170 -6.69 -19.90 -9.19
C LYS A 170 -7.53 -18.73 -8.66
N LEU A 171 -7.18 -18.18 -7.49
CA LEU A 171 -7.87 -17.03 -6.88
C LEU A 171 -7.67 -15.73 -7.67
N ASN A 172 -6.50 -15.55 -8.28
CA ASN A 172 -6.19 -14.38 -9.10
C ASN A 172 -6.84 -14.42 -10.50
N ARG A 173 -7.56 -15.49 -10.84
CA ARG A 173 -8.39 -15.54 -12.06
C ARG A 173 -9.59 -14.60 -11.90
N ARG A 174 -10.09 -14.08 -13.02
CA ARG A 174 -11.23 -13.15 -13.02
C ARG A 174 -12.55 -13.76 -12.54
N SER A 175 -12.72 -15.07 -12.70
CA SER A 175 -13.82 -15.85 -12.12
C SER A 175 -13.23 -17.02 -11.33
N PRO A 176 -12.80 -16.78 -10.08
CA PRO A 176 -12.12 -17.78 -9.29
C PRO A 176 -13.12 -18.84 -8.80
N ASP A 177 -12.72 -20.11 -8.82
CA ASP A 177 -13.35 -21.14 -7.99
C ASP A 177 -12.89 -20.93 -6.55
N LEU A 178 -13.62 -20.06 -5.83
CA LEU A 178 -13.28 -19.69 -4.47
C LEU A 178 -13.24 -20.91 -3.54
N ARG A 179 -14.23 -21.79 -3.63
CA ARG A 179 -14.33 -22.94 -2.73
C ARG A 179 -13.20 -23.95 -2.98
N GLY A 180 -12.95 -24.28 -4.24
CA GLY A 180 -11.87 -25.20 -4.61
C GLY A 180 -10.49 -24.64 -4.26
N ALA A 181 -10.24 -23.35 -4.50
CA ALA A 181 -8.96 -22.73 -4.19
C ALA A 181 -8.72 -22.58 -2.68
N ILE A 182 -9.74 -22.16 -1.90
CA ILE A 182 -9.60 -22.04 -0.45
C ILE A 182 -9.45 -23.40 0.23
N LEU A 183 -9.99 -24.49 -0.33
CA LEU A 183 -9.71 -25.84 0.15
C LEU A 183 -8.21 -26.19 0.03
N GLN A 184 -7.57 -25.81 -1.07
CA GLN A 184 -6.12 -26.00 -1.25
C GLN A 184 -5.31 -25.11 -0.30
N VAL A 185 -5.75 -23.86 -0.08
CA VAL A 185 -5.15 -22.99 0.94
C VAL A 185 -5.26 -23.64 2.33
N LYS A 186 -6.40 -24.26 2.64
CA LYS A 186 -6.57 -24.98 3.90
C LYS A 186 -5.60 -26.16 4.04
N GLN A 187 -5.42 -26.96 2.99
CA GLN A 187 -4.43 -28.05 3.01
C GLN A 187 -3.01 -27.53 3.27
N ALA A 188 -2.60 -26.46 2.60
CA ALA A 188 -1.29 -25.84 2.84
C ALA A 188 -1.17 -25.25 4.27
N ALA A 189 -2.25 -24.71 4.82
CA ALA A 189 -2.29 -24.19 6.19
C ALA A 189 -2.15 -25.31 7.23
N ASP A 190 -2.81 -26.46 6.99
CA ASP A 190 -2.74 -27.66 7.84
C ASP A 190 -1.32 -28.26 7.83
N MET A 191 -0.57 -28.10 6.74
CA MET A 191 0.86 -28.45 6.62
C MET A 191 1.80 -27.44 7.32
N GLY A 192 1.27 -26.40 7.97
CA GLY A 192 2.07 -25.44 8.74
C GLY A 192 2.55 -24.22 7.95
N TYR A 193 2.18 -24.06 6.67
CA TYR A 193 2.61 -22.91 5.87
C TYR A 193 1.95 -21.60 6.33
N VAL A 194 2.75 -20.70 6.92
CA VAL A 194 2.25 -19.48 7.58
C VAL A 194 1.44 -18.56 6.64
N PRO A 195 1.87 -18.25 5.40
CA PRO A 195 1.06 -17.43 4.48
C PRO A 195 -0.32 -18.05 4.17
N ALA A 196 -0.40 -19.39 4.08
CA ALA A 196 -1.68 -20.08 3.91
C ALA A 196 -2.57 -19.95 5.15
N LYS A 197 -2.01 -20.09 6.37
CA LYS A 197 -2.75 -19.87 7.62
C LYS A 197 -3.34 -18.45 7.69
N ILE A 198 -2.55 -17.43 7.34
CA ILE A 198 -3.01 -16.04 7.29
C ILE A 198 -4.14 -15.86 6.27
N LYS A 199 -3.96 -16.34 5.03
CA LYS A 199 -5.01 -16.25 4.01
C LYS A 199 -6.28 -16.98 4.45
N LEU A 200 -6.15 -18.13 5.10
CA LEU A 200 -7.28 -18.89 5.64
C LEU A 200 -7.99 -18.13 6.77
N ALA A 201 -7.26 -17.49 7.69
CA ALA A 201 -7.84 -16.68 8.76
C ALA A 201 -8.67 -15.51 8.21
N TRP A 202 -8.15 -14.78 7.22
CA TRP A 202 -8.93 -13.75 6.51
C TRP A 202 -10.13 -14.34 5.77
N SER A 203 -10.04 -15.56 5.25
CA SER A 203 -11.15 -16.22 4.55
C SER A 203 -12.27 -16.62 5.52
N TYR A 204 -11.93 -17.13 6.71
CA TYR A 204 -12.90 -17.37 7.79
C TYR A 204 -13.55 -16.08 8.29
N LEU A 205 -12.77 -14.99 8.37
CA LEU A 205 -13.29 -13.68 8.76
C LEU A 205 -14.28 -13.10 7.75
N PHE A 206 -14.10 -13.37 6.46
CA PHE A 206 -14.94 -12.81 5.39
C PHE A 206 -15.98 -13.77 4.83
N GLY A 207 -16.00 -15.04 5.25
CA GLY A 207 -16.85 -16.06 4.64
C GLY A 207 -16.46 -16.39 3.19
N GLU A 208 -15.20 -16.17 2.81
CA GLU A 208 -14.73 -16.30 1.43
C GLU A 208 -14.37 -17.77 1.12
N GLY A 209 -15.25 -18.50 0.42
CA GLY A 209 -15.01 -19.91 0.05
C GLY A 209 -15.09 -20.90 1.22
N VAL A 210 -15.33 -20.40 2.44
CA VAL A 210 -15.56 -21.13 3.68
C VAL A 210 -16.70 -20.45 4.45
N GLU A 211 -17.31 -21.17 5.39
CA GLU A 211 -18.29 -20.57 6.29
C GLU A 211 -17.64 -19.51 7.19
N LEU A 212 -18.38 -18.44 7.45
CA LEU A 212 -17.98 -17.37 8.36
C LEU A 212 -17.72 -17.95 9.76
N ASP A 213 -16.50 -17.83 10.25
CA ASP A 213 -16.09 -18.33 11.56
C ASP A 213 -15.10 -17.37 12.23
N LEU A 214 -15.66 -16.43 12.99
CA LEU A 214 -14.90 -15.36 13.62
C LEU A 214 -13.95 -15.88 14.71
N GLU A 215 -14.31 -16.95 15.42
CA GLU A 215 -13.48 -17.49 16.50
C GLU A 215 -12.27 -18.25 15.95
N LYS A 216 -12.44 -19.02 14.86
CA LYS A 216 -11.29 -19.64 14.17
C LYS A 216 -10.35 -18.59 13.60
N ALA A 217 -10.88 -17.54 12.97
CA ALA A 217 -10.07 -16.45 12.44
C ALA A 217 -9.25 -15.78 13.55
N LYS A 218 -9.91 -15.41 14.65
CA LYS A 218 -9.28 -14.82 15.84
C LYS A 218 -8.18 -15.71 16.40
N LYS A 219 -8.45 -17.00 16.61
CA LYS A 219 -7.46 -17.94 17.17
C LYS A 219 -6.19 -18.01 16.32
N ILE A 220 -6.33 -18.12 14.99
CA ILE A 220 -5.17 -18.15 14.09
C ILE A 220 -4.40 -16.82 14.15
N PHE A 221 -5.08 -15.68 14.19
CA PHE A 221 -4.41 -14.39 14.32
C PHE A 221 -3.70 -14.22 15.66
N GLU A 222 -4.28 -14.68 16.77
CA GLU A 222 -3.66 -14.62 18.09
C GLU A 222 -2.38 -15.47 18.15
N GLU A 223 -2.45 -16.71 17.67
CA GLU A 223 -1.30 -17.63 17.63
C GLU A 223 -0.15 -17.04 16.80
N LEU A 224 -0.42 -16.58 15.59
CA LEU A 224 0.60 -16.04 14.69
C LEU A 224 1.09 -14.65 15.12
N ALA A 225 0.27 -13.84 15.79
CA ALA A 225 0.72 -12.55 16.33
C ALA A 225 1.68 -12.73 17.51
N VAL A 226 1.51 -13.77 18.33
CA VAL A 226 2.47 -14.11 19.39
C VAL A 226 3.82 -14.53 18.80
N GLU A 227 3.81 -15.17 17.64
CA GLU A 227 5.02 -15.50 16.86
C GLU A 227 5.64 -14.28 16.15
N GLY A 228 5.02 -13.10 16.22
CA GLY A 228 5.50 -11.86 15.61
C GLY A 228 5.13 -11.70 14.13
N ASN A 229 4.16 -12.46 13.61
CA ASN A 229 3.74 -12.34 12.22
C ASN A 229 3.03 -10.99 11.96
N ALA A 230 3.53 -10.25 10.97
CA ALA A 230 3.07 -8.90 10.66
C ALA A 230 1.59 -8.83 10.21
N ASP A 231 1.17 -9.75 9.34
CA ASP A 231 -0.21 -9.80 8.84
C ASP A 231 -1.19 -10.32 9.89
N ALA A 232 -0.73 -11.15 10.83
CA ALA A 232 -1.51 -11.55 12.00
C ALA A 232 -1.74 -10.36 12.93
N HIS A 233 -0.71 -9.55 13.17
CA HIS A 233 -0.86 -8.27 13.86
C HIS A 233 -1.85 -7.34 13.14
N ALA A 234 -1.83 -7.30 11.81
CA ALA A 234 -2.83 -6.54 11.04
C ALA A 234 -4.27 -7.05 11.27
N GLY A 235 -4.46 -8.38 11.29
CA GLY A 235 -5.74 -9.03 11.62
C GLY A 235 -6.22 -8.70 13.03
N MET A 236 -5.36 -8.86 14.05
CA MET A 236 -5.68 -8.50 15.43
C MET A 236 -5.99 -7.01 15.60
N GLY A 237 -5.25 -6.14 14.90
CA GLY A 237 -5.51 -4.71 14.87
C GLY A 237 -6.91 -4.40 14.36
N PHE A 238 -7.34 -5.08 13.29
CA PHE A 238 -8.70 -4.99 12.74
C PHE A 238 -9.77 -5.47 13.73
N LEU A 239 -9.58 -6.64 14.35
CA LEU A 239 -10.52 -7.17 15.33
C LEU A 239 -10.71 -6.20 16.51
N TYR A 240 -9.64 -5.65 17.08
CA TYR A 240 -9.72 -4.67 18.18
C TYR A 240 -10.28 -3.32 17.75
N ALA A 241 -9.97 -2.86 16.53
CA ALA A 241 -10.46 -1.58 16.01
C ALA A 241 -11.98 -1.60 15.81
N THR A 242 -12.50 -2.72 15.33
CA THR A 242 -13.92 -2.91 15.01
C THR A 242 -14.72 -3.53 16.14
N GLY A 243 -14.08 -4.21 17.09
CA GLY A 243 -14.76 -4.99 18.12
C GLY A 243 -15.42 -6.26 17.59
N ILE A 244 -14.91 -6.84 16.51
CA ILE A 244 -15.39 -8.12 15.97
C ILE A 244 -14.64 -9.23 16.69
N ALA A 245 -15.36 -10.20 17.27
CA ALA A 245 -14.84 -11.32 18.08
C ALA A 245 -14.09 -10.94 19.37
N VAL A 246 -13.72 -9.67 19.55
CA VAL A 246 -13.00 -9.14 20.72
C VAL A 246 -13.63 -7.82 21.17
N PRO A 247 -13.50 -7.44 22.46
CA PRO A 247 -13.93 -6.12 22.92
C PRO A 247 -13.20 -4.99 22.19
N VAL A 248 -13.93 -3.92 21.84
CA VAL A 248 -13.37 -2.75 21.15
C VAL A 248 -12.23 -2.15 22.00
N SER A 249 -11.06 -1.95 21.39
CA SER A 249 -9.93 -1.26 22.03
C SER A 249 -9.06 -0.57 20.99
N GLN A 250 -9.21 0.75 20.85
CA GLN A 250 -8.41 1.53 19.90
C GLN A 250 -6.92 1.55 20.27
N ALA A 251 -6.59 1.47 21.57
CA ALA A 251 -5.20 1.40 22.03
C ALA A 251 -4.53 0.09 21.62
N LYS A 252 -5.19 -1.06 21.84
CA LYS A 252 -4.66 -2.37 21.38
C LYS A 252 -4.59 -2.42 19.86
N ALA A 253 -5.60 -1.91 19.17
CA ALA A 253 -5.60 -1.84 17.72
C ALA A 253 -4.39 -1.05 17.19
N LEU A 254 -4.08 0.09 17.80
CA LEU A 254 -2.91 0.90 17.46
C LEU A 254 -1.60 0.12 17.65
N VAL A 255 -1.42 -0.56 18.78
CA VAL A 255 -0.22 -1.37 19.04
C VAL A 255 -0.05 -2.46 17.98
N HIS A 256 -1.12 -3.21 17.70
CA HIS A 256 -1.08 -4.25 16.69
C HIS A 256 -0.81 -3.69 15.28
N TYR A 257 -1.43 -2.57 14.88
CA TYR A 257 -1.11 -1.95 13.61
C TYR A 257 0.32 -1.41 13.53
N THR A 258 0.88 -0.89 14.62
CA THR A 258 2.29 -0.46 14.65
C THR A 258 3.22 -1.66 14.47
N MET A 259 2.99 -2.77 15.19
CA MET A 259 3.79 -3.99 15.04
C MET A 259 3.68 -4.58 13.64
N GLY A 260 2.46 -4.65 13.09
CA GLY A 260 2.24 -5.11 11.72
C GLY A 260 2.89 -4.21 10.68
N ALA A 261 2.86 -2.89 10.87
CA ALA A 261 3.46 -1.93 9.94
C ALA A 261 4.99 -1.99 9.95
N LEU A 262 5.60 -2.21 11.12
CA LEU A 262 7.04 -2.46 11.28
C LEU A 262 7.47 -3.78 10.65
N GLY A 263 6.64 -4.82 10.76
CA GLY A 263 6.82 -6.11 10.08
C GLY A 263 6.44 -6.12 8.60
N ASP A 264 6.28 -4.94 8.00
CA ASP A 264 6.03 -4.73 6.57
C ASP A 264 4.67 -5.24 6.03
N SER A 265 3.65 -5.36 6.89
CA SER A 265 2.28 -5.67 6.46
C SER A 265 1.63 -4.47 5.77
N ASP A 266 1.24 -4.63 4.51
CA ASP A 266 0.56 -3.58 3.73
C ASP A 266 -0.75 -3.13 4.38
N PHE A 267 -1.50 -4.09 4.96
CA PHE A 267 -2.76 -3.79 5.62
C PHE A 267 -2.54 -2.86 6.81
N ALA A 268 -1.58 -3.19 7.67
CA ALA A 268 -1.27 -2.42 8.86
C ALA A 268 -0.68 -1.05 8.50
N GLN A 269 0.22 -0.98 7.52
CA GLN A 269 0.76 0.29 7.01
C GLN A 269 -0.34 1.22 6.51
N MET A 270 -1.28 0.71 5.71
CA MET A 270 -2.41 1.52 5.22
C MET A 270 -3.36 1.98 6.34
N ALA A 271 -3.69 1.09 7.29
CA ALA A 271 -4.56 1.43 8.42
C ALA A 271 -3.93 2.49 9.32
N LEU A 272 -2.65 2.35 9.63
CA LEU A 272 -1.90 3.31 10.43
C LEU A 272 -1.71 4.63 9.69
N ALA A 273 -1.45 4.60 8.38
CA ALA A 273 -1.35 5.80 7.55
C ALA A 273 -2.66 6.60 7.56
N TYR A 274 -3.80 5.94 7.42
CA TYR A 274 -5.11 6.58 7.51
C TYR A 274 -5.34 7.20 8.89
N ARG A 275 -4.96 6.52 9.97
CA ARG A 275 -5.08 7.04 11.34
C ARG A 275 -4.25 8.30 11.55
N TYR A 276 -3.00 8.33 11.07
CA TYR A 276 -2.17 9.54 11.10
C TYR A 276 -2.68 10.64 10.16
N TRP A 277 -3.28 10.31 9.02
CA TRP A 277 -3.82 11.31 8.12
C TRP A 277 -5.10 11.96 8.67
N SER A 278 -6.03 11.14 9.18
CA SER A 278 -7.33 11.59 9.72
C SER A 278 -7.28 12.07 11.16
N GLY A 279 -6.18 11.84 11.90
CA GLY A 279 -6.08 12.19 13.32
C GLY A 279 -6.92 11.27 14.23
N ASN A 280 -7.12 10.02 13.82
CA ASN A 280 -8.03 9.10 14.49
C ASN A 280 -7.25 8.19 15.46
N THR A 281 -7.54 8.26 16.76
CA THR A 281 -6.78 7.63 17.87
C THR A 281 -5.37 8.19 18.10
N VAL A 282 -4.74 8.79 17.08
CA VAL A 282 -3.42 9.42 17.12
C VAL A 282 -3.49 10.85 16.60
N PRO A 283 -2.60 11.77 17.03
CA PRO A 283 -2.52 13.11 16.45
C PRO A 283 -2.26 13.07 14.95
N SER A 284 -2.89 13.97 14.20
CA SER A 284 -2.71 14.04 12.75
C SER A 284 -1.24 14.35 12.42
N SER A 285 -0.60 13.51 11.61
CA SER A 285 0.78 13.67 11.17
C SER A 285 0.91 13.34 9.70
N CYS A 286 0.92 14.39 8.87
CA CYS A 286 1.07 14.24 7.43
C CYS A 286 2.39 13.53 7.04
N PRO A 287 3.56 13.85 7.61
CA PRO A 287 4.80 13.16 7.25
C PRO A 287 4.77 11.65 7.53
N LYS A 288 4.24 11.24 8.69
CA LYS A 288 4.10 9.81 9.05
C LYS A 288 3.12 9.10 8.11
N ALA A 289 1.97 9.72 7.83
CA ALA A 289 1.00 9.17 6.89
C ALA A 289 1.59 9.03 5.47
N MET A 290 2.32 10.05 5.01
CA MET A 290 2.96 10.06 3.70
C MET A 290 3.98 8.95 3.56
N ASP A 291 4.86 8.75 4.55
CA ASP A 291 5.89 7.70 4.51
C ASP A 291 5.26 6.30 4.43
N LEU A 292 4.24 6.04 5.24
CA LEU A 292 3.54 4.75 5.24
C LEU A 292 2.79 4.50 3.92
N TYR A 293 2.04 5.47 3.41
CA TYR A 293 1.38 5.34 2.10
C TYR A 293 2.40 5.21 0.96
N MET A 294 3.50 5.96 1.00
CA MET A 294 4.57 5.89 0.01
C MET A 294 5.22 4.50 0.00
N LYS A 295 5.47 3.90 1.18
CA LYS A 295 6.02 2.53 1.29
C LYS A 295 5.12 1.51 0.59
N VAL A 296 3.83 1.48 0.92
CA VAL A 296 2.85 0.57 0.28
C VAL A 296 2.75 0.84 -1.22
N ALA A 297 2.63 2.11 -1.62
CA ALA A 297 2.57 2.50 -3.02
C ALA A 297 3.83 2.08 -3.78
N SER A 298 5.01 2.17 -3.16
CA SER A 298 6.28 1.77 -3.76
C SER A 298 6.40 0.26 -3.95
N LYS A 299 5.74 -0.59 -3.15
CA LYS A 299 5.78 -2.05 -3.33
C LYS A 299 4.98 -2.50 -4.54
N GLY A 300 3.74 -2.02 -4.65
CA GLY A 300 2.91 -2.24 -5.84
C GLY A 300 3.56 -1.67 -7.09
N ASN A 301 4.30 -0.57 -6.94
CA ASN A 301 5.08 0.00 -8.02
C ASN A 301 6.46 -0.63 -8.20
N LYS A 302 7.08 -1.33 -7.26
CA LYS A 302 8.36 -2.03 -7.50
C LYS A 302 8.15 -3.12 -8.54
N ILE A 303 7.05 -3.86 -8.45
CA ILE A 303 6.64 -4.81 -9.49
C ILE A 303 6.48 -4.05 -10.82
N ASN A 304 5.71 -2.96 -10.85
CA ASN A 304 5.45 -2.23 -12.10
C ASN A 304 6.63 -1.38 -12.64
N VAL A 305 7.52 -0.89 -11.79
CA VAL A 305 8.73 -0.10 -12.12
C VAL A 305 9.83 -1.04 -12.56
N LEU A 306 10.00 -2.19 -11.91
CA LEU A 306 10.84 -3.26 -12.42
C LEU A 306 10.27 -3.81 -13.73
N LEU A 307 8.93 -3.90 -13.91
CA LEU A 307 8.31 -4.23 -15.21
C LEU A 307 8.51 -3.13 -16.27
N ILE A 308 8.42 -1.83 -15.94
CA ILE A 308 8.73 -0.74 -16.88
C ILE A 308 10.20 -0.78 -17.30
N VAL A 309 11.10 -1.06 -16.35
CA VAL A 309 12.55 -1.12 -16.56
C VAL A 309 12.98 -2.44 -17.21
N ALA A 310 12.27 -3.56 -16.98
CA ALA A 310 12.68 -4.90 -17.40
C ALA A 310 11.71 -5.61 -18.38
N SER A 311 10.39 -5.53 -18.26
CA SER A 311 9.51 -6.41 -19.04
C SER A 311 8.02 -6.11 -18.92
N GLN A 312 7.35 -6.07 -20.08
CA GLN A 312 5.90 -6.15 -20.32
C GLN A 312 5.10 -4.88 -20.07
N VAL A 313 4.50 -4.40 -21.15
CA VAL A 313 3.59 -3.28 -21.13
C VAL A 313 2.25 -3.78 -20.63
N THR A 314 1.85 -3.41 -19.42
CA THR A 314 0.45 -3.60 -19.02
C THR A 314 -0.42 -2.54 -19.72
N PHE A 315 -0.49 -2.58 -21.06
CA PHE A 315 -1.41 -1.78 -21.89
C PHE A 315 -2.89 -2.10 -21.57
N SER A 316 -3.16 -3.16 -20.81
CA SER A 316 -4.44 -3.28 -20.12
C SER A 316 -4.31 -2.54 -18.81
N GLY A 317 -4.97 -1.38 -18.70
CA GLY A 317 -5.52 -1.00 -17.41
C GLY A 317 -6.09 -2.26 -16.78
N GLY A 318 -5.69 -2.56 -15.54
CA GLY A 318 -6.23 -3.70 -14.80
C GLY A 318 -7.77 -3.72 -14.91
N PRO A 319 -8.42 -4.86 -14.62
CA PRO A 319 -9.88 -4.96 -14.71
C PRO A 319 -10.50 -3.68 -14.11
N ALA A 320 -11.33 -2.98 -14.87
CA ALA A 320 -11.85 -1.68 -14.46
C ALA A 320 -12.55 -1.86 -13.11
N ILE A 321 -11.88 -1.49 -12.02
CA ILE A 321 -12.42 -1.63 -10.67
C ILE A 321 -13.52 -0.60 -10.57
N GLN A 322 -14.77 -1.08 -10.60
CA GLN A 322 -15.93 -0.23 -10.45
C GLN A 322 -16.07 0.13 -8.98
N ARG A 323 -16.02 1.44 -8.72
CA ARG A 323 -16.18 2.03 -7.39
C ARG A 323 -17.65 2.34 -7.16
N THR A 324 -18.46 1.31 -6.97
CA THR A 324 -19.90 1.44 -6.81
C THR A 324 -20.24 1.79 -5.37
N ARG A 325 -20.99 2.88 -5.18
CA ARG A 325 -21.61 3.21 -3.90
C ARG A 325 -22.96 2.52 -3.82
N LEU A 326 -23.22 1.84 -2.70
CA LEU A 326 -24.45 1.08 -2.54
C LEU A 326 -25.70 1.98 -2.48
N ILE A 327 -25.56 3.18 -1.92
CA ILE A 327 -26.65 4.16 -1.85
C ILE A 327 -27.15 4.56 -3.25
N ASP A 328 -26.23 4.83 -4.18
CA ASP A 328 -26.56 5.23 -5.56
C ASP A 328 -27.26 4.08 -6.33
N GLU A 329 -26.84 2.83 -6.09
CA GLU A 329 -27.44 1.65 -6.71
C GLU A 329 -28.82 1.31 -6.15
N ALA A 330 -29.01 1.46 -4.84
CA ALA A 330 -30.30 1.24 -4.20
C ALA A 330 -31.36 2.26 -4.62
N GLU A 331 -30.95 3.50 -4.93
CA GLU A 331 -31.82 4.57 -5.44
C GLU A 331 -32.11 4.45 -6.95
N GLY A 332 -31.64 3.39 -7.61
CA GLY A 332 -31.89 3.14 -9.04
C GLY A 332 -30.96 3.88 -10.01
N GLY A 333 -29.94 4.59 -9.49
CA GLY A 333 -28.90 5.27 -10.27
C GLY A 333 -27.65 4.43 -10.55
N GLY A 334 -27.67 3.14 -10.19
CA GLY A 334 -26.52 2.25 -10.28
C GLY A 334 -26.17 1.86 -11.72
N PRO A 335 -24.87 1.68 -12.07
CA PRO A 335 -24.45 1.24 -13.41
C PRO A 335 -24.91 -0.17 -13.81
N GLY A 336 -25.43 -0.95 -12.84
CA GLY A 336 -25.67 -2.39 -12.99
C GLY A 336 -26.78 -2.77 -13.97
N THR A 337 -27.73 -1.89 -14.24
CA THR A 337 -28.78 -2.09 -15.26
C THR A 337 -28.33 -1.68 -16.66
N LEU A 338 -27.35 -0.77 -16.78
CA LEU A 338 -26.79 -0.41 -18.07
C LEU A 338 -25.85 -1.48 -18.63
N ASP A 339 -25.11 -2.21 -17.78
CA ASP A 339 -24.04 -3.09 -18.27
C ASP A 339 -24.55 -4.28 -19.10
N THR A 340 -25.72 -4.89 -18.81
CA THR A 340 -26.27 -5.99 -19.62
C THR A 340 -26.75 -5.52 -20.99
N ASP A 341 -27.49 -4.42 -21.03
CA ASP A 341 -28.01 -3.85 -22.28
C ASP A 341 -26.87 -3.27 -23.12
N LEU A 342 -25.83 -2.75 -22.46
CA LEU A 342 -24.60 -2.26 -23.09
C LEU A 342 -23.74 -3.42 -23.62
N ILE A 343 -23.72 -4.59 -22.95
CA ILE A 343 -23.08 -5.83 -23.45
C ILE A 343 -23.77 -6.31 -24.72
N GLU A 344 -25.09 -6.44 -24.71
CA GLU A 344 -25.87 -6.85 -25.88
C GLU A 344 -25.73 -5.82 -27.01
N TYR A 345 -25.72 -4.53 -26.69
CA TYR A 345 -25.46 -3.45 -27.64
C TYR A 345 -24.05 -3.50 -28.25
N TYR A 346 -23.01 -3.76 -27.46
CA TYR A 346 -21.64 -3.93 -27.97
C TYR A 346 -21.47 -5.23 -28.76
N GLN A 347 -22.19 -6.30 -28.41
CA GLN A 347 -22.27 -7.52 -29.22
C GLN A 347 -22.99 -7.28 -30.55
N LEU A 348 -24.01 -6.42 -30.58
CA LEU A 348 -24.73 -6.03 -31.79
C LEU A 348 -23.89 -5.12 -32.71
N LEU A 349 -23.10 -4.21 -32.14
CA LEU A 349 -22.14 -3.37 -32.88
C LEU A 349 -20.87 -4.13 -33.33
N ALA A 350 -20.64 -5.34 -32.81
CA ALA A 350 -19.44 -6.14 -33.03
C ALA A 350 -19.35 -6.81 -34.42
N GLU A 351 -20.29 -6.57 -35.33
CA GLU A 351 -20.13 -6.93 -36.75
C GLU A 351 -18.89 -6.26 -37.40
N LYS A 352 -18.32 -5.23 -36.76
CA LYS A 352 -16.95 -4.77 -37.02
C LYS A 352 -15.99 -5.51 -36.07
N GLY A 353 -15.30 -6.53 -36.57
CA GLY A 353 -14.43 -7.45 -35.81
C GLY A 353 -13.30 -6.87 -34.94
N ASP A 354 -13.15 -5.55 -34.85
CA ASP A 354 -12.22 -4.84 -33.95
C ASP A 354 -12.72 -4.87 -32.48
N VAL A 355 -14.02 -4.63 -32.26
CA VAL A 355 -14.60 -4.60 -30.90
C VAL A 355 -14.58 -6.00 -30.27
N GLN A 356 -14.87 -7.03 -31.07
CA GLN A 356 -14.85 -8.42 -30.61
C GLN A 356 -13.42 -8.91 -30.30
N ALA A 357 -12.44 -8.50 -31.11
CA ALA A 357 -11.03 -8.79 -30.85
C ALA A 357 -10.55 -8.16 -29.54
N GLN A 358 -10.87 -6.88 -29.33
CA GLN A 358 -10.52 -6.17 -28.09
C GLN A 358 -11.21 -6.76 -26.86
N LEU A 359 -12.48 -7.17 -26.99
CA LEU A 359 -13.23 -7.80 -25.91
C LEU A 359 -12.65 -9.16 -25.50
N HIS A 360 -12.27 -10.00 -26.48
CA HIS A 360 -11.58 -11.27 -26.20
C HIS A 360 -10.14 -11.07 -25.71
N PHE A 361 -9.49 -9.96 -26.06
CA PHE A 361 -8.12 -9.62 -25.66
C PHE A 361 -8.03 -9.01 -24.26
N GLN A 362 -8.97 -8.14 -23.91
CA GLN A 362 -9.02 -7.51 -22.59
C GLN A 362 -9.76 -8.39 -21.59
N GLY A 363 -10.72 -9.20 -22.04
CA GLY A 363 -11.69 -9.90 -21.20
C GLY A 363 -12.57 -8.91 -20.41
N GLY A 364 -13.80 -9.28 -20.08
CA GLY A 364 -14.68 -8.44 -19.28
C GLY A 364 -16.10 -8.39 -19.83
N ARG A 365 -17.01 -7.79 -19.04
CA ARG A 365 -18.42 -7.63 -19.44
C ARG A 365 -19.07 -8.96 -19.90
N GLY A 366 -18.82 -10.04 -19.16
CA GLY A 366 -19.36 -11.38 -19.44
C GLY A 366 -18.60 -12.22 -20.47
N VAL A 367 -17.54 -11.71 -21.12
CA VAL A 367 -16.74 -12.46 -22.11
C VAL A 367 -15.41 -12.94 -21.53
N THR A 368 -15.09 -14.22 -21.72
CA THR A 368 -13.84 -14.84 -21.28
C THR A 368 -12.66 -14.41 -22.16
N LEU A 369 -11.50 -14.22 -21.53
CA LEU A 369 -10.23 -13.94 -22.21
C LEU A 369 -9.85 -15.13 -23.09
N ASP A 370 -9.64 -14.89 -24.38
CA ASP A 370 -9.22 -15.90 -25.34
C ASP A 370 -8.24 -15.27 -26.33
N ILE A 371 -6.95 -15.39 -26.02
CA ILE A 371 -5.88 -14.76 -26.78
C ILE A 371 -5.82 -15.32 -28.22
N ASN A 372 -6.13 -16.60 -28.40
CA ASN A 372 -6.13 -17.24 -29.73
C ASN A 372 -7.27 -16.72 -30.60
N LYS A 373 -8.48 -16.55 -30.05
CA LYS A 373 -9.59 -15.90 -30.76
C LYS A 373 -9.31 -14.43 -31.01
N ALA A 374 -8.77 -13.70 -30.04
CA ALA A 374 -8.37 -12.31 -30.21
C ALA A 374 -7.35 -12.17 -31.35
N LEU A 375 -6.34 -13.04 -31.40
CA LEU A 375 -5.32 -13.06 -32.45
C LEU A 375 -5.95 -13.34 -33.82
N HIS A 376 -6.87 -14.31 -33.92
CA HIS A 376 -7.59 -14.58 -35.17
C HIS A 376 -8.34 -13.33 -35.68
N TYR A 377 -9.13 -12.68 -34.82
CA TYR A 377 -9.88 -11.48 -35.19
C TYR A 377 -8.96 -10.29 -35.52
N PHE A 378 -7.90 -10.07 -34.74
CA PHE A 378 -6.93 -9.02 -35.04
C PHE A 378 -6.18 -9.27 -36.35
N GLN A 379 -5.84 -10.52 -36.69
CA GLN A 379 -5.23 -10.84 -37.98
C GLN A 379 -6.17 -10.55 -39.15
N GLN A 380 -7.46 -10.85 -39.01
CA GLN A 380 -8.47 -10.53 -40.02
C GLN A 380 -8.63 -9.02 -40.19
N ALA A 381 -8.72 -8.27 -39.09
CA ALA A 381 -8.80 -6.81 -39.11
C ALA A 381 -7.51 -6.14 -39.60
N ALA A 382 -6.34 -6.71 -39.32
CA ALA A 382 -5.07 -6.20 -39.82
C ALA A 382 -4.93 -6.39 -41.35
N LYS A 383 -5.46 -7.49 -41.90
CA LYS A 383 -5.52 -7.71 -43.37
C LYS A 383 -6.37 -6.67 -44.09
N THR A 384 -7.41 -6.14 -43.44
CA THR A 384 -8.21 -5.03 -43.99
C THR A 384 -7.60 -3.65 -43.75
N GLY A 385 -6.38 -3.59 -43.20
CA GLY A 385 -5.65 -2.33 -42.97
C GLY A 385 -6.04 -1.61 -41.68
N ASN A 386 -6.70 -2.27 -40.71
CA ASN A 386 -7.06 -1.62 -39.45
C ASN A 386 -5.81 -1.30 -38.61
N ALA A 387 -5.64 -0.03 -38.27
CA ALA A 387 -4.50 0.47 -37.51
C ALA A 387 -4.45 -0.02 -36.04
N VAL A 388 -5.62 -0.15 -35.40
CA VAL A 388 -5.77 -0.61 -34.01
C VAL A 388 -5.43 -2.10 -33.93
N ALA A 389 -5.92 -2.90 -34.88
CA ALA A 389 -5.58 -4.31 -34.96
C ALA A 389 -4.09 -4.54 -35.19
N ASN A 390 -3.45 -3.77 -36.07
CA ASN A 390 -1.99 -3.80 -36.25
C ASN A 390 -1.25 -3.45 -34.94
N ALA A 391 -1.72 -2.47 -34.16
CA ALA A 391 -1.10 -2.13 -32.89
C ALA A 391 -1.21 -3.25 -31.84
N PHE A 392 -2.39 -3.87 -31.71
CA PHE A 392 -2.59 -4.99 -30.78
C PHE A 392 -1.86 -6.27 -31.20
N LEU A 393 -1.73 -6.55 -32.51
CA LEU A 393 -0.86 -7.63 -32.98
C LEU A 393 0.60 -7.35 -32.64
N GLY A 394 1.07 -6.11 -32.85
CA GLY A 394 2.41 -5.69 -32.45
C GLY A 394 2.66 -5.96 -30.98
N LYS A 395 1.67 -5.65 -30.13
CA LYS A 395 1.70 -5.95 -28.69
C LYS A 395 1.81 -7.45 -28.40
N ILE A 396 0.93 -8.27 -28.99
CA ILE A 396 0.91 -9.72 -28.77
C ILE A 396 2.26 -10.35 -29.13
N TYR A 397 2.85 -9.98 -30.26
CA TYR A 397 4.16 -10.50 -30.67
C TYR A 397 5.32 -9.94 -29.83
N LEU A 398 5.22 -8.72 -29.29
CA LEU A 398 6.24 -8.14 -28.42
C LEU A 398 6.28 -8.83 -27.04
N GLU A 399 5.12 -9.17 -26.49
CA GLU A 399 4.99 -9.75 -25.15
C GLU A 399 5.13 -11.28 -25.17
N GLY A 400 4.62 -11.94 -26.20
CA GLY A 400 4.36 -13.38 -26.18
C GLY A 400 3.17 -13.73 -25.26
N GLY A 401 2.78 -15.00 -25.24
CA GLY A 401 1.67 -15.48 -24.39
C GLY A 401 1.55 -17.00 -24.40
N ASP A 402 0.52 -17.54 -23.74
CA ASP A 402 0.24 -18.98 -23.71
C ASP A 402 0.08 -19.55 -25.13
N GLY A 403 1.14 -20.19 -25.63
CA GLY A 403 1.21 -20.76 -26.98
C GLY A 403 1.73 -19.83 -28.08
N ILE A 404 2.11 -18.58 -27.78
CA ILE A 404 2.66 -17.61 -28.74
C ILE A 404 4.06 -17.18 -28.30
N LYS A 405 5.07 -17.49 -29.11
CA LYS A 405 6.45 -17.06 -28.86
C LYS A 405 6.61 -15.57 -29.18
N ALA A 406 7.26 -14.84 -28.28
CA ALA A 406 7.61 -13.44 -28.51
C ALA A 406 8.58 -13.33 -29.70
N ASP A 407 8.32 -12.38 -30.58
CA ASP A 407 9.10 -12.09 -31.77
C ASP A 407 9.12 -10.57 -32.01
N ASN A 408 10.28 -9.98 -31.70
CA ASN A 408 10.49 -8.54 -31.81
C ASN A 408 10.42 -8.05 -33.26
N ASP A 409 10.80 -8.87 -34.25
CA ASP A 409 10.84 -8.43 -35.65
C ASP A 409 9.43 -8.35 -36.24
N THR A 410 8.56 -9.31 -35.90
CA THR A 410 7.14 -9.24 -36.28
C THR A 410 6.42 -8.14 -35.52
N ALA A 411 6.70 -7.97 -34.22
CA ALA A 411 6.17 -6.85 -33.45
C ALA A 411 6.52 -5.50 -34.10
N LEU A 412 7.78 -5.31 -34.49
CA LEU A 412 8.25 -4.09 -35.16
C LEU A 412 7.49 -3.81 -36.46
N ARG A 413 7.26 -4.83 -37.29
CA ARG A 413 6.51 -4.70 -38.55
C ARG A 413 5.09 -4.24 -38.31
N TYR A 414 4.40 -4.81 -37.33
CA TYR A 414 3.02 -4.46 -37.01
C TYR A 414 2.91 -3.07 -36.36
N PHE A 415 3.82 -2.72 -35.45
CA PHE A 415 3.86 -1.38 -34.87
C PHE A 415 4.21 -0.30 -35.90
N ARG A 416 5.10 -0.56 -36.87
CA ARG A 416 5.37 0.36 -37.99
C ARG A 416 4.12 0.61 -38.82
N LYS A 417 3.42 -0.45 -39.24
CA LYS A 417 2.15 -0.32 -39.97
C LYS A 417 1.12 0.49 -39.19
N ALA A 418 0.98 0.24 -37.89
CA ALA A 418 0.06 0.98 -37.05
C ALA A 418 0.45 2.47 -36.92
N ALA A 419 1.74 2.76 -36.72
CA ALA A 419 2.24 4.13 -36.60
C ALA A 419 2.15 4.92 -37.93
N GLU A 420 2.37 4.27 -39.07
CA GLU A 420 2.17 4.83 -40.42
C GLU A 420 0.71 5.23 -40.65
N LEU A 421 -0.23 4.46 -40.09
CA LEU A 421 -1.66 4.78 -40.05
C LEU A 421 -2.04 5.76 -38.93
N ASN A 422 -1.06 6.47 -38.38
CA ASN A 422 -1.19 7.46 -37.30
C ASN A 422 -1.82 6.93 -35.99
N ASN A 423 -1.76 5.62 -35.74
CA ASN A 423 -2.31 5.05 -34.51
C ASN A 423 -1.39 5.33 -33.30
N PRO A 424 -1.91 5.92 -32.20
CA PRO A 424 -1.08 6.30 -31.05
C PRO A 424 -0.55 5.11 -30.24
N VAL A 425 -1.27 3.98 -30.23
CA VAL A 425 -0.79 2.73 -29.61
C VAL A 425 0.43 2.22 -30.36
N GLY A 426 0.36 2.19 -31.69
CA GLY A 426 1.48 1.84 -32.57
C GLY A 426 2.69 2.75 -32.41
N GLN A 427 2.47 4.07 -32.35
CA GLN A 427 3.51 5.06 -32.09
C GLN A 427 4.17 4.83 -30.73
N SER A 428 3.39 4.63 -29.66
CA SER A 428 3.95 4.33 -28.33
C SER A 428 4.74 3.02 -28.30
N GLY A 429 4.25 1.99 -28.99
CA GLY A 429 4.95 0.70 -29.14
C GLY A 429 6.30 0.85 -29.83
N LEU A 430 6.37 1.62 -30.92
CA LEU A 430 7.66 1.95 -31.57
C LEU A 430 8.57 2.74 -30.63
N GLY A 431 8.03 3.71 -29.89
CA GLY A 431 8.79 4.48 -28.91
C GLY A 431 9.49 3.59 -27.90
N ILE A 432 8.81 2.57 -27.39
CA ILE A 432 9.36 1.58 -26.45
C ILE A 432 10.45 0.73 -27.12
N MET A 433 10.21 0.25 -28.35
CA MET A 433 11.19 -0.56 -29.07
C MET A 433 12.50 0.20 -29.29
N TYR A 434 12.43 1.49 -29.65
CA TYR A 434 13.60 2.35 -29.77
C TYR A 434 14.24 2.69 -28.42
N LEU A 435 13.44 2.88 -27.36
CA LEU A 435 13.95 3.17 -26.02
C LEU A 435 14.74 1.98 -25.43
N GLN A 436 14.25 0.75 -25.66
CA GLN A 436 14.82 -0.48 -25.10
C GLN A 436 15.80 -1.19 -26.04
N GLY A 437 15.80 -0.86 -27.34
CA GLY A 437 16.61 -1.54 -28.34
C GLY A 437 16.07 -2.93 -28.73
N ARG A 438 14.76 -3.14 -28.69
CA ARG A 438 14.13 -4.43 -29.06
C ARG A 438 13.84 -4.48 -30.55
N GLY A 439 14.53 -5.34 -31.31
CA GLY A 439 14.38 -5.46 -32.77
C GLY A 439 14.89 -4.24 -33.58
N VAL A 440 15.34 -3.19 -32.90
CA VAL A 440 15.96 -1.98 -33.47
C VAL A 440 17.12 -1.53 -32.57
N PRO A 441 18.13 -0.83 -33.10
CA PRO A 441 19.13 -0.17 -32.26
C PRO A 441 18.48 0.82 -31.30
N LYS A 442 19.02 0.91 -30.09
CA LYS A 442 18.56 1.85 -29.07
C LYS A 442 18.74 3.29 -29.56
N ASP A 443 17.66 4.04 -29.63
CA ASP A 443 17.64 5.46 -30.04
C ASP A 443 16.62 6.23 -29.20
N THR A 444 17.13 6.99 -28.24
CA THR A 444 16.30 7.79 -27.32
C THR A 444 15.64 8.99 -28.01
N ASN A 445 16.22 9.51 -29.10
CA ASN A 445 15.63 10.63 -29.86
C ASN A 445 14.45 10.14 -30.71
N ALA A 446 14.60 8.99 -31.35
CA ALA A 446 13.49 8.34 -32.05
C ALA A 446 12.36 8.00 -31.07
N ALA A 447 12.69 7.44 -29.89
CA ALA A 447 11.72 7.17 -28.84
C ALA A 447 10.94 8.44 -28.43
N PHE A 448 11.66 9.53 -28.14
CA PHE A 448 11.06 10.82 -27.79
C PHE A 448 10.07 11.31 -28.85
N LYS A 449 10.45 11.23 -30.13
CA LYS A 449 9.60 11.65 -31.25
C LYS A 449 8.30 10.85 -31.30
N TYR A 450 8.38 9.52 -31.23
CA TYR A 450 7.19 8.66 -31.28
C TYR A 450 6.30 8.81 -30.04
N PHE A 451 6.88 8.96 -28.85
CA PHE A 451 6.09 9.24 -27.65
C PHE A 451 5.41 10.61 -27.71
N THR A 452 6.08 11.63 -28.26
CA THR A 452 5.48 12.96 -28.51
C THR A 452 4.28 12.86 -29.44
N MET A 453 4.39 12.10 -30.53
CA MET A 453 3.27 11.88 -31.44
C MET A 453 2.09 11.20 -30.74
N ALA A 454 2.34 10.16 -29.95
CA ALA A 454 1.29 9.48 -29.19
C ALA A 454 0.66 10.39 -28.12
N ALA A 455 1.46 11.12 -27.36
CA ALA A 455 0.99 12.00 -26.29
C ALA A 455 0.14 13.18 -26.81
N ASN A 456 0.49 13.72 -27.98
CA ASN A 456 -0.28 14.78 -28.64
C ASN A 456 -1.68 14.31 -29.08
N GLN A 457 -1.86 12.99 -29.28
CA GLN A 457 -3.15 12.37 -29.53
C GLN A 457 -3.91 12.02 -28.23
N GLY A 458 -3.40 12.42 -27.07
CA GLY A 458 -4.02 12.13 -25.77
C GLY A 458 -3.75 10.71 -25.26
N TRP A 459 -2.81 9.97 -25.86
CA TRP A 459 -2.52 8.61 -25.43
C TRP A 459 -1.71 8.56 -24.14
N VAL A 460 -2.29 7.90 -23.14
CA VAL A 460 -1.82 7.85 -21.75
C VAL A 460 -0.40 7.32 -21.64
N GLU A 461 -0.08 6.22 -22.31
CA GLU A 461 1.27 5.65 -22.26
C GLU A 461 2.30 6.56 -22.89
N GLY A 462 1.95 7.26 -23.98
CA GLY A 462 2.82 8.25 -24.59
C GLY A 462 3.14 9.39 -23.62
N GLN A 463 2.12 9.89 -22.92
CA GLN A 463 2.27 10.92 -21.88
C GLN A 463 3.14 10.40 -20.72
N LEU A 464 2.90 9.19 -20.22
CA LEU A 464 3.67 8.59 -19.14
C LEU A 464 5.16 8.49 -19.49
N HIS A 465 5.48 7.95 -20.67
CA HIS A 465 6.87 7.79 -21.12
C HIS A 465 7.56 9.14 -21.34
N LEU A 466 6.86 10.15 -21.87
CA LEU A 466 7.42 11.51 -21.92
C LEU A 466 7.68 12.06 -20.51
N GLY A 467 6.76 11.84 -19.57
CA GLY A 467 6.95 12.19 -18.17
C GLY A 467 8.24 11.60 -17.61
N PHE A 468 8.49 10.31 -17.85
CA PHE A 468 9.73 9.64 -17.47
C PHE A 468 10.98 10.19 -18.15
N MET A 469 10.92 10.46 -19.46
CA MET A 469 12.05 11.01 -20.19
C MET A 469 12.45 12.38 -19.65
N TYR A 470 11.48 13.26 -19.35
CA TYR A 470 11.74 14.56 -18.73
C TYR A 470 12.16 14.47 -17.27
N PHE A 471 11.61 13.52 -16.51
CA PHE A 471 11.94 13.30 -15.10
C PHE A 471 13.38 12.79 -14.92
N GLY A 472 13.76 11.77 -15.70
CA GLY A 472 15.08 11.14 -15.64
C GLY A 472 16.14 11.79 -16.53
N GLY A 473 15.75 12.67 -17.47
CA GLY A 473 16.66 13.25 -18.45
C GLY A 473 17.12 12.26 -19.53
N ILE A 474 16.24 11.32 -19.92
CA ILE A 474 16.56 10.26 -20.89
C ILE A 474 16.31 10.80 -22.30
N GLY A 475 17.37 11.02 -23.09
CA GLY A 475 17.26 11.56 -24.46
C GLY A 475 16.82 13.02 -24.56
N VAL A 476 16.47 13.65 -23.44
CA VAL A 476 16.12 15.07 -23.33
C VAL A 476 16.73 15.67 -22.07
N ARG A 477 16.91 16.99 -22.04
CA ARG A 477 17.33 17.68 -20.81
C ARG A 477 16.26 17.48 -19.74
N ARG A 478 16.71 17.13 -18.53
CA ARG A 478 15.84 16.98 -17.36
C ARG A 478 15.03 18.26 -17.12
N ASP A 479 13.71 18.13 -17.08
CA ASP A 479 12.77 19.23 -16.85
C ASP A 479 11.58 18.73 -16.03
N PHE A 480 11.62 18.99 -14.72
CA PHE A 480 10.56 18.57 -13.81
C PHE A 480 9.22 19.27 -14.07
N LYS A 481 9.20 20.45 -14.67
CA LYS A 481 7.95 21.15 -15.00
C LYS A 481 7.22 20.43 -16.13
N GLN A 482 7.95 19.99 -17.15
CA GLN A 482 7.40 19.16 -18.22
C GLN A 482 7.02 17.78 -17.72
N ALA A 483 7.85 17.14 -16.87
CA ALA A 483 7.51 15.87 -16.26
C ALA A 483 6.18 15.94 -15.49
N ASN A 484 5.99 16.98 -14.67
CA ASN A 484 4.75 17.20 -13.94
C ASN A 484 3.56 17.36 -14.88
N LYS A 485 3.70 18.14 -15.96
CA LYS A 485 2.65 18.32 -16.97
C LYS A 485 2.21 16.98 -17.56
N TYR A 486 3.16 16.15 -18.02
CA TYR A 486 2.83 14.88 -18.66
C TYR A 486 2.31 13.82 -17.68
N PHE A 487 2.87 13.74 -16.46
CA PHE A 487 2.30 12.87 -15.43
C PHE A 487 0.91 13.34 -15.00
N SER A 488 0.64 14.64 -14.93
CA SER A 488 -0.70 15.17 -14.65
C SER A 488 -1.71 14.81 -15.74
N LEU A 489 -1.30 14.81 -17.01
CA LEU A 489 -2.16 14.34 -18.11
C LEU A 489 -2.45 12.85 -18.00
N ALA A 490 -1.42 12.03 -17.76
CA ALA A 490 -1.59 10.58 -17.62
C ALA A 490 -2.41 10.20 -16.36
N SER A 491 -2.33 10.99 -15.29
CA SER A 491 -3.06 10.74 -14.05
C SER A 491 -4.56 11.06 -14.17
N GLN A 492 -4.95 12.03 -15.00
CA GLN A 492 -6.37 12.34 -15.31
C GLN A 492 -7.08 11.14 -15.92
N THR A 493 -6.37 10.34 -16.72
CA THR A 493 -6.87 9.08 -17.28
C THR A 493 -6.77 7.88 -16.31
N GLY A 494 -6.36 8.12 -15.07
CA GLY A 494 -6.32 7.12 -14.00
C GLY A 494 -5.05 6.29 -13.93
N HIS A 495 -3.97 6.66 -14.64
CA HIS A 495 -2.73 5.88 -14.65
C HIS A 495 -2.04 5.91 -13.28
N VAL A 496 -1.96 4.75 -12.63
CA VAL A 496 -1.48 4.60 -11.24
C VAL A 496 -0.04 5.06 -11.08
N LEU A 497 0.85 4.70 -12.01
CA LEU A 497 2.26 5.09 -11.91
C LEU A 497 2.47 6.60 -12.08
N ALA A 498 1.63 7.26 -12.88
CA ALA A 498 1.71 8.71 -13.02
C ALA A 498 1.35 9.40 -11.71
N LEU A 499 0.31 8.92 -11.01
CA LEU A 499 -0.06 9.40 -9.68
C LEU A 499 1.06 9.18 -8.66
N TYR A 500 1.76 8.06 -8.72
CA TYR A 500 2.89 7.79 -7.83
C TYR A 500 4.04 8.78 -8.04
N HIS A 501 4.44 9.03 -9.30
CA HIS A 501 5.49 9.99 -9.58
C HIS A 501 5.08 11.42 -9.25
N LEU A 502 3.82 11.80 -9.49
CA LEU A 502 3.29 13.08 -8.98
C LEU A 502 3.39 13.16 -7.45
N GLY A 503 3.06 12.08 -6.74
CA GLY A 503 3.20 11.99 -5.28
C GLY A 503 4.65 12.23 -4.83
N GLN A 504 5.62 11.59 -5.49
CA GLN A 504 7.05 11.81 -5.23
C GLN A 504 7.47 13.26 -5.52
N MET A 505 7.01 13.83 -6.63
CA MET A 505 7.31 15.21 -7.01
C MET A 505 6.75 16.22 -5.99
N HIS A 506 5.53 16.01 -5.48
CA HIS A 506 4.95 16.83 -4.41
C HIS A 506 5.62 16.61 -3.06
N ALA A 507 6.05 15.39 -2.74
CA ALA A 507 6.74 15.08 -1.49
C ALA A 507 8.13 15.76 -1.41
N GLN A 508 8.85 15.79 -2.54
CA GLN A 508 10.21 16.33 -2.64
C GLN A 508 10.26 17.78 -3.14
N GLY A 509 9.19 18.31 -3.74
CA GLY A 509 9.17 19.64 -4.35
C GLY A 509 9.86 19.71 -5.72
N LEU A 510 9.81 18.62 -6.51
CA LEU A 510 10.43 18.55 -7.83
C LEU A 510 9.51 19.16 -8.90
N GLY A 511 9.83 20.35 -9.40
CA GLY A 511 9.03 21.02 -10.45
C GLY A 511 7.67 21.56 -9.97
N VAL A 512 7.36 21.40 -8.68
CA VAL A 512 6.18 21.92 -7.97
C VAL A 512 6.57 22.35 -6.57
N LEU A 513 5.74 23.17 -5.94
CA LEU A 513 5.87 23.45 -4.51
C LEU A 513 5.64 22.16 -3.71
N ARG A 514 6.50 21.94 -2.71
CA ARG A 514 6.38 20.81 -1.80
C ARG A 514 5.03 20.88 -1.07
N SER A 515 4.25 19.80 -1.15
CA SER A 515 2.95 19.69 -0.51
C SER A 515 2.78 18.28 0.04
N CYS A 516 2.81 18.17 1.37
CA CYS A 516 2.63 16.88 2.03
C CYS A 516 1.20 16.35 1.86
N THR A 517 0.19 17.21 1.97
CA THR A 517 -1.23 16.82 1.85
C THR A 517 -1.52 16.24 0.46
N THR A 518 -1.08 16.95 -0.59
CA THR A 518 -1.22 16.48 -1.97
C THR A 518 -0.47 15.17 -2.21
N ALA A 519 0.73 15.03 -1.66
CA ALA A 519 1.49 13.78 -1.77
C ALA A 519 0.78 12.60 -1.09
N VAL A 520 0.23 12.80 0.12
CA VAL A 520 -0.55 11.78 0.84
C VAL A 520 -1.77 11.36 0.02
N GLU A 521 -2.53 12.31 -0.51
CA GLU A 521 -3.71 12.03 -1.33
C GLU A 521 -3.35 11.24 -2.59
N LEU A 522 -2.25 11.59 -3.26
CA LEU A 522 -1.77 10.90 -4.45
C LEU A 522 -1.30 9.47 -4.11
N PHE A 523 -0.54 9.27 -3.03
CA PHE A 523 -0.11 7.93 -2.63
C PHE A 523 -1.28 7.07 -2.13
N LYS A 524 -2.22 7.64 -1.38
CA LYS A 524 -3.47 6.97 -0.99
C LYS A 524 -4.24 6.51 -2.23
N ASN A 525 -4.40 7.39 -3.22
CA ASN A 525 -5.03 7.06 -4.51
C ASN A 525 -4.33 5.95 -5.30
N VAL A 526 -3.00 5.82 -5.17
CA VAL A 526 -2.22 4.72 -5.74
C VAL A 526 -2.52 3.42 -4.99
N CYS A 527 -2.44 3.45 -3.66
CA CYS A 527 -2.75 2.30 -2.83
C CYS A 527 -4.16 1.77 -3.11
N GLU A 528 -5.17 2.65 -3.13
CA GLU A 528 -6.57 2.28 -3.40
C GLU A 528 -6.83 1.62 -4.76
N ARG A 529 -5.95 1.83 -5.75
CA ARG A 529 -6.02 1.19 -7.08
C ARG A 529 -5.25 -0.12 -7.16
N GLY A 530 -4.58 -0.53 -6.08
CA GLY A 530 -3.89 -1.81 -5.96
C GLY A 530 -4.84 -3.01 -5.83
N PRO A 531 -4.37 -4.16 -5.30
CA PRO A 531 -5.16 -5.40 -5.21
C PRO A 531 -6.45 -5.27 -4.38
N TRP A 532 -6.59 -4.19 -3.61
CA TRP A 532 -7.75 -3.90 -2.76
C TRP A 532 -9.02 -3.59 -3.54
N GLY A 533 -8.90 -3.14 -4.79
CA GLY A 533 -10.06 -2.90 -5.65
C GLY A 533 -10.86 -4.16 -5.93
N ALA A 534 -10.19 -5.31 -6.06
CA ALA A 534 -10.86 -6.60 -6.21
C ALA A 534 -11.73 -6.94 -4.99
N ARG A 535 -11.28 -6.59 -3.78
CA ARG A 535 -12.06 -6.82 -2.55
C ARG A 535 -13.30 -5.93 -2.46
N LEU A 536 -13.27 -4.70 -2.96
CA LEU A 536 -14.49 -3.88 -3.07
C LEU A 536 -15.53 -4.56 -3.94
N MET A 537 -15.11 -5.16 -5.06
CA MET A 537 -16.01 -5.89 -5.96
C MET A 537 -16.53 -7.19 -5.33
N LEU A 538 -15.70 -7.91 -4.56
CA LEU A 538 -16.14 -9.11 -3.81
C LEU A 538 -17.18 -8.75 -2.74
N ALA A 539 -16.97 -7.67 -1.99
CA ALA A 539 -17.94 -7.18 -1.01
C ALA A 539 -19.27 -6.78 -1.68
N HIS A 540 -19.19 -6.12 -2.85
CA HIS A 540 -20.36 -5.77 -3.65
C HIS A 540 -21.13 -7.00 -4.15
N ALA A 541 -20.40 -8.01 -4.66
CA ALA A 541 -21.00 -9.26 -5.10
C ALA A 541 -21.68 -10.01 -3.94
N GLY A 542 -21.05 -10.04 -2.75
CA GLY A 542 -21.64 -10.61 -1.54
C GLY A 542 -22.95 -9.91 -1.14
N TRP A 543 -22.97 -8.58 -1.18
CA TRP A 543 -24.20 -7.81 -0.92
C TRP A 543 -25.31 -8.14 -1.94
N ARG A 544 -25.00 -8.18 -3.24
CA ARG A 544 -25.99 -8.59 -4.27
C ARG A 544 -26.49 -10.01 -4.09
N ALA A 545 -25.65 -10.90 -3.55
CA ALA A 545 -26.01 -12.27 -3.19
C ALA A 545 -26.80 -12.39 -1.86
N ARG A 546 -27.16 -11.26 -1.23
CA ARG A 546 -27.82 -11.20 0.09
C ARG A 546 -26.99 -11.74 1.25
N ASP A 547 -25.67 -11.76 1.09
CA ASP A 547 -24.72 -12.05 2.16
C ASP A 547 -24.17 -10.74 2.75
N SER A 548 -25.06 -10.01 3.44
CA SER A 548 -24.77 -8.66 3.95
C SER A 548 -23.76 -8.66 5.11
N ASP A 549 -23.67 -9.74 5.89
CA ASP A 549 -22.71 -9.85 7.00
C ASP A 549 -21.27 -9.99 6.47
N SER A 550 -21.04 -10.91 5.53
CA SER A 550 -19.73 -11.05 4.87
C SER A 550 -19.33 -9.78 4.10
N ALA A 551 -20.29 -9.16 3.41
CA ALA A 551 -20.07 -7.90 2.71
C ALA A 551 -19.65 -6.78 3.68
N LEU A 552 -20.35 -6.64 4.82
CA LEU A 552 -20.00 -5.66 5.84
C LEU A 552 -18.58 -5.86 6.35
N LEU A 553 -18.19 -7.09 6.69
CA LEU A 553 -16.86 -7.39 7.23
C LEU A 553 -15.74 -7.00 6.25
N GLN A 554 -15.95 -7.28 4.96
CA GLN A 554 -15.03 -6.86 3.91
C GLN A 554 -14.98 -5.35 3.74
N TYR A 555 -16.13 -4.66 3.76
CA TYR A 555 -16.17 -3.19 3.72
C TYR A 555 -15.52 -2.56 4.95
N LEU A 556 -15.74 -3.08 6.15
CA LEU A 556 -15.08 -2.60 7.37
C LEU A 556 -13.54 -2.74 7.27
N ALA A 557 -13.05 -3.87 6.74
CA ALA A 557 -11.62 -4.08 6.55
C ALA A 557 -11.01 -3.11 5.51
N LEU A 558 -11.79 -2.66 4.52
CA LEU A 558 -11.41 -1.60 3.58
C LEU A 558 -11.54 -0.20 4.22
N ALA A 559 -12.55 0.01 5.05
CA ALA A 559 -12.84 1.27 5.73
C ALA A 559 -11.77 1.65 6.76
N GLU A 560 -11.22 0.67 7.49
CA GLU A 560 -10.11 0.86 8.43
C GLU A 560 -8.81 1.28 7.71
N ARG A 561 -8.67 0.97 6.42
CA ARG A 561 -7.54 1.42 5.58
C ARG A 561 -7.76 2.78 4.93
N GLY A 562 -8.88 3.43 5.24
CA GLY A 562 -9.19 4.79 4.82
C GLY A 562 -9.91 4.91 3.47
N LEU A 563 -10.46 3.82 2.93
CA LEU A 563 -11.23 3.89 1.68
C LEU A 563 -12.60 4.51 1.96
N GLU A 564 -12.85 5.69 1.40
CA GLU A 564 -14.11 6.45 1.58
C GLU A 564 -15.33 5.62 1.17
N ILE A 565 -15.32 5.05 -0.04
CA ILE A 565 -16.44 4.23 -0.56
C ILE A 565 -16.75 3.04 0.34
N ALA A 566 -15.73 2.43 0.94
CA ALA A 566 -15.94 1.32 1.86
C ALA A 566 -16.54 1.78 3.18
N GLN A 567 -16.17 2.97 3.66
CA GLN A 567 -16.79 3.58 4.84
C GLN A 567 -18.26 3.86 4.60
N THR A 568 -18.61 4.47 3.47
CA THR A 568 -20.00 4.77 3.13
C THR A 568 -20.83 3.51 2.88
N ASN A 569 -20.27 2.51 2.20
CA ASN A 569 -20.97 1.25 1.95
C ASN A 569 -21.19 0.45 3.24
N ALA A 570 -20.19 0.39 4.14
CA ALA A 570 -20.37 -0.21 5.45
C ALA A 570 -21.42 0.53 6.29
N ALA A 571 -21.41 1.86 6.26
CA ALA A 571 -22.39 2.68 6.96
C ALA A 571 -23.81 2.43 6.44
N PHE A 572 -23.98 2.35 5.12
CA PHE A 572 -25.26 2.03 4.47
C PHE A 572 -25.82 0.67 4.89
N LEU A 573 -24.98 -0.38 4.94
CA LEU A 573 -25.41 -1.71 5.37
C LEU A 573 -25.87 -1.73 6.83
N LEU A 574 -25.20 -0.96 7.68
CA LEU A 574 -25.56 -0.82 9.10
C LEU A 574 -26.84 0.01 9.27
N ASP A 575 -27.00 1.10 8.53
CA ASP A 575 -28.17 2.00 8.49
C ASP A 575 -29.45 1.22 8.10
N ASN A 576 -29.41 0.50 6.97
CA ASN A 576 -30.57 -0.25 6.46
C ASN A 576 -30.98 -1.47 7.30
N GLY A 577 -30.15 -1.90 8.24
CA GLY A 577 -30.43 -3.07 9.08
C GLY A 577 -30.44 -4.41 8.37
N GLU A 578 -29.75 -4.51 7.23
CA GLU A 578 -29.54 -5.79 6.54
C GLU A 578 -28.58 -6.73 7.30
N VAL A 579 -27.76 -6.15 8.18
CA VAL A 579 -26.70 -6.82 8.94
C VAL A 579 -27.23 -7.37 10.27
N ARG A 580 -26.84 -8.60 10.61
CA ARG A 580 -27.29 -9.30 11.84
C ARG A 580 -26.23 -9.33 12.95
N LEU A 581 -25.00 -8.91 12.66
CA LEU A 581 -23.86 -8.95 13.58
C LEU A 581 -23.98 -8.04 14.81
N PHE A 582 -24.79 -6.97 14.74
CA PHE A 582 -24.87 -5.95 15.78
C PHE A 582 -26.32 -5.63 16.15
N SER A 583 -26.51 -5.23 17.41
CA SER A 583 -27.80 -4.69 17.86
C SER A 583 -28.13 -3.38 17.14
N GLU A 584 -29.41 -3.00 17.11
CA GLU A 584 -29.85 -1.80 16.40
C GLU A 584 -29.16 -0.52 16.89
N SER A 585 -29.06 -0.31 18.21
CA SER A 585 -28.39 0.85 18.80
C SER A 585 -26.91 0.91 18.43
N GLU A 586 -26.22 -0.22 18.41
CA GLU A 586 -24.82 -0.31 18.00
C GLU A 586 -24.66 -0.06 16.50
N ARG A 587 -25.59 -0.54 15.66
CA ARG A 587 -25.57 -0.27 14.22
C ARG A 587 -25.61 1.23 13.95
N TRP A 588 -26.51 1.96 14.61
CA TRP A 588 -26.62 3.41 14.48
C TRP A 588 -25.33 4.12 14.89
N ALA A 589 -24.79 3.83 16.07
CA ALA A 589 -23.55 4.46 16.54
C ALA A 589 -22.36 4.18 15.59
N ARG A 590 -22.25 2.95 15.07
CA ARG A 590 -21.19 2.57 14.13
C ARG A 590 -21.36 3.23 12.76
N ALA A 591 -22.58 3.26 12.25
CA ALA A 591 -22.90 3.91 10.99
C ALA A 591 -22.61 5.42 11.07
N LEU A 592 -22.99 6.08 12.17
CA LEU A 592 -22.67 7.50 12.41
C LEU A 592 -21.16 7.77 12.31
N GLN A 593 -20.34 6.94 12.95
CA GLN A 593 -18.88 7.06 12.87
C GLN A 593 -18.34 6.89 11.44
N LEU A 594 -18.88 5.94 10.69
CA LEU A 594 -18.45 5.65 9.32
C LEU A 594 -18.92 6.73 8.33
N TRP A 595 -20.14 7.25 8.48
CA TRP A 595 -20.61 8.44 7.76
C TRP A 595 -19.73 9.65 8.06
N GLY A 596 -19.36 9.84 9.33
CA GLY A 596 -18.40 10.84 9.79
C GLY A 596 -17.08 10.78 9.02
N ARG A 597 -16.50 9.58 8.96
CA ARG A 597 -15.25 9.34 8.23
C ARG A 597 -15.40 9.58 6.73
N GLY A 598 -16.49 9.13 6.11
CA GLY A 598 -16.75 9.37 4.68
C GLY A 598 -16.92 10.86 4.35
N ALA A 599 -17.67 11.60 5.18
CA ALA A 599 -17.90 13.02 5.00
C ALA A 599 -16.62 13.87 5.19
N ALA A 600 -15.74 13.47 6.11
CA ALA A 600 -14.42 14.10 6.30
C ALA A 600 -13.51 13.93 5.08
N GLN A 601 -13.73 12.88 4.28
CA GLN A 601 -13.03 12.65 3.02
C GLN A 601 -13.71 13.28 1.79
N GLY A 602 -14.73 14.13 2.01
CA GLY A 602 -15.40 14.88 0.94
C GLY A 602 -16.64 14.21 0.34
N SER A 603 -17.16 13.16 0.97
CA SER A 603 -18.39 12.50 0.49
C SER A 603 -19.63 13.31 0.81
N GLY A 604 -20.27 13.88 -0.23
CA GLY A 604 -21.52 14.64 -0.09
C GLY A 604 -22.67 13.78 0.43
N ALA A 605 -22.84 12.56 -0.09
CA ALA A 605 -23.87 11.62 0.37
C ALA A 605 -23.72 11.26 1.86
N ALA A 606 -22.49 11.01 2.30
CA ALA A 606 -22.21 10.76 3.71
C ALA A 606 -22.53 11.97 4.59
N ARG A 607 -22.28 13.18 4.10
CA ARG A 607 -22.57 14.43 4.82
C ARG A 607 -24.07 14.66 4.98
N VAL A 608 -24.88 14.38 3.95
CA VAL A 608 -26.34 14.40 4.05
C VAL A 608 -26.81 13.39 5.11
N LYS A 609 -26.28 12.18 5.08
CA LYS A 609 -26.59 11.15 6.10
C LYS A 609 -26.20 11.57 7.52
N LEU A 610 -25.08 12.27 7.71
CA LEU A 610 -24.77 12.86 9.03
C LEU A 610 -25.84 13.86 9.48
N GLY A 611 -26.31 14.71 8.55
CA GLY A 611 -27.43 15.61 8.79
C GLY A 611 -28.67 14.86 9.27
N ASP A 612 -29.03 13.76 8.60
CA ASP A 612 -30.18 12.93 8.97
C ASP A 612 -30.01 12.34 10.38
N TYR A 613 -28.81 11.87 10.72
CA TYR A 613 -28.56 11.27 12.03
C TYR A 613 -28.70 12.29 13.16
N HIS A 614 -28.21 13.52 12.97
CA HIS A 614 -28.40 14.60 13.94
C HIS A 614 -29.86 15.09 13.97
N TYR A 615 -30.55 15.11 12.83
CA TYR A 615 -31.94 15.54 12.74
C TYR A 615 -32.90 14.57 13.45
N TYR A 616 -32.71 13.26 13.25
CA TYR A 616 -33.56 12.20 13.82
C TYR A 616 -33.06 11.68 15.17
N GLY A 617 -31.84 12.00 15.58
CA GLY A 617 -31.22 11.48 16.81
C GLY A 617 -30.83 10.00 16.71
N LEU A 618 -30.29 9.57 15.57
CA LEU A 618 -29.92 8.18 15.31
C LEU A 618 -28.51 7.91 15.86
N GLY A 619 -28.39 7.18 16.97
CA GLY A 619 -27.10 6.89 17.60
C GLY A 619 -26.39 8.12 18.21
N THR A 620 -27.05 9.27 18.22
CA THR A 620 -26.63 10.54 18.83
C THR A 620 -27.86 11.27 19.36
N PRO A 621 -27.75 12.15 20.37
CA PRO A 621 -28.83 13.08 20.70
C PRO A 621 -29.23 13.92 19.49
N GLN A 622 -30.51 14.29 19.41
CA GLN A 622 -31.03 15.16 18.37
C GLN A 622 -30.39 16.55 18.48
N ASP A 623 -29.86 17.04 17.36
CA ASP A 623 -29.20 18.34 17.23
C ASP A 623 -29.54 18.96 15.86
N LEU A 624 -30.51 19.87 15.86
CA LEU A 624 -30.98 20.51 14.62
C LEU A 624 -29.97 21.52 14.07
N GLU A 625 -29.11 22.08 14.91
CA GLU A 625 -28.07 23.02 14.47
C GLU A 625 -26.95 22.28 13.75
N ALA A 626 -26.50 21.16 14.32
CA ALA A 626 -25.56 20.25 13.65
C ALA A 626 -26.14 19.70 12.33
N ALA A 627 -27.42 19.32 12.32
CA ALA A 627 -28.09 18.86 11.11
C ALA A 627 -28.09 19.95 10.01
N ALA A 628 -28.49 21.17 10.34
CA ALA A 628 -28.48 22.30 9.41
C ALA A 628 -27.07 22.63 8.90
N TYR A 629 -26.05 22.53 9.76
CA TYR A 629 -24.65 22.70 9.37
C TYR A 629 -24.23 21.68 8.31
N HIS A 630 -24.60 20.40 8.49
CA HIS A 630 -24.28 19.35 7.54
C HIS A 630 -25.02 19.51 6.20
N TYR A 631 -26.30 19.88 6.19
CA TYR A 631 -27.06 20.08 4.95
C TYR A 631 -26.65 21.32 4.14
N ARG A 632 -26.01 22.31 4.79
CA ARG A 632 -25.60 23.56 4.13
C ARG A 632 -24.38 23.37 3.20
N TYR A 633 -23.52 22.41 3.52
CA TYR A 633 -22.27 22.10 2.81
C TYR A 633 -22.47 21.01 1.78
#